data_AF-A0A1L3MQR1-F1
#
_entry.id   AF-A0A1L3MQR1-F1
#
_cell.length_a   1.000
_cell.length_b   1.000
_cell.length_c   1.000
_cell.angle_alpha   90.00
_cell.angle_beta   90.00
_cell.angle_gamma   90.00
#
_symmetry.space_group_name_H-M   'P 1'
#
loop_
_entity.id
_entity.type
_entity.pdbx_description
1 polymer ?
#
loop_
_entity_poly.entity_id
_entity_poly.type
_entity_poly.pdbx_seq_one_letter_code
_entity_poly.pdbx_strand_id
1 'polypeptide(L)'
;MKWQKYLLTMLQERNEKKIALAIDTSTNEINQELVQNIMKLFKEICPNTILVQADFKIRQVSSLNEADITYYTHGKSSYTDVLEWAEKEEIDSIFYVTDVTGYFYENLTIQSEVFWLVPDEFVPKVPFGKAIRIA
;
A
#
# COMPACT_ATOMS: atom_id res chain seq x y z
N MET A 1 4.06 8.31 -16.84
CA MET A 1 5.03 7.27 -17.29
C MET A 1 6.20 7.03 -16.35
N LYS A 2 6.73 8.03 -15.62
CA LYS A 2 7.93 7.83 -14.78
C LYS A 2 7.69 6.88 -13.60
N TRP A 3 6.58 7.05 -12.87
CA TRP A 3 6.28 6.22 -11.70
C TRP A 3 5.92 4.78 -12.08
N GLN A 4 5.19 4.56 -13.19
CA GLN A 4 4.85 3.20 -13.66
C GLN A 4 6.10 2.37 -13.96
N LYS A 5 7.07 2.94 -14.69
CA LYS A 5 8.33 2.26 -14.99
C LYS A 5 9.13 1.96 -13.73
N TYR A 6 9.20 2.92 -12.82
CA TYR A 6 9.90 2.74 -11.55
C TYR A 6 9.25 1.64 -10.69
N LEU A 7 7.93 1.66 -10.55
CA LEU A 7 7.17 0.65 -9.84
C LEU A 7 7.33 -0.73 -10.48
N LEU A 8 7.27 -0.82 -11.81
CA LEU A 8 7.52 -2.06 -12.55
C LEU A 8 8.89 -2.64 -12.22
N THR A 9 9.97 -1.84 -12.29
CA THR A 9 11.32 -2.31 -11.96
C THR A 9 11.41 -2.82 -10.53
N MET A 10 10.85 -2.08 -9.56
CA MET A 10 10.86 -2.51 -8.17
C MET A 10 10.10 -3.81 -7.92
N LEU A 11 8.99 -4.04 -8.64
CA LEU A 11 8.21 -5.28 -8.53
C LEU A 11 8.97 -6.45 -9.15
N GLN A 12 9.62 -6.25 -10.30
CA GLN A 12 10.43 -7.27 -10.95
C GLN A 12 11.62 -7.72 -10.08
N GLU A 13 12.26 -6.79 -9.37
CA GLU A 13 13.33 -7.08 -8.40
C GLU A 13 12.83 -7.87 -7.17
N ARG A 14 11.52 -7.98 -6.97
CA ARG A 14 10.88 -8.56 -5.78
C ARG A 14 9.97 -9.74 -6.11
N ASN A 15 10.09 -10.33 -7.31
CA ASN A 15 9.20 -11.39 -7.76
C ASN A 15 9.20 -12.64 -6.85
N GLU A 16 10.28 -12.89 -6.11
CA GLU A 16 10.40 -14.00 -5.16
C GLU A 16 10.06 -13.62 -3.71
N LYS A 17 9.72 -12.35 -3.45
CA LYS A 17 9.43 -11.83 -2.12
C LYS A 17 7.93 -11.95 -1.79
N LYS A 18 7.59 -12.06 -0.51
CA LYS A 18 6.22 -11.95 -0.01
C LYS A 18 5.82 -10.47 0.01
N ILE A 19 4.96 -10.08 -0.94
CA ILE A 19 4.55 -8.68 -1.14
C ILE A 19 3.12 -8.45 -0.64
N ALA A 20 2.92 -7.33 0.06
CA ALA A 20 1.59 -6.80 0.35
C ALA A 20 1.34 -5.49 -0.40
N LEU A 21 0.16 -5.36 -1.02
CA LEU A 21 -0.39 -4.11 -1.50
C LEU A 21 -1.46 -3.65 -0.51
N ALA A 22 -1.15 -2.62 0.26
CA ALA A 22 -2.08 -1.99 1.17
C ALA A 22 -2.76 -0.79 0.51
N ILE A 23 -4.07 -0.64 0.72
CA ILE A 23 -4.87 0.45 0.17
C ILE A 23 -5.61 1.10 1.34
N ASP A 24 -5.39 2.40 1.49
CA ASP A 24 -6.18 3.23 2.38
C ASP A 24 -7.57 3.43 1.77
N THR A 25 -8.59 2.91 2.45
CA THR A 25 -9.98 2.96 2.02
C THR A 25 -10.82 3.92 2.86
N SER A 26 -10.17 4.79 3.65
CA SER A 26 -10.82 5.80 4.51
C SER A 26 -11.49 6.95 3.76
N THR A 27 -11.15 7.13 2.49
CA THR A 27 -11.74 8.14 1.61
C THR A 27 -11.81 7.64 0.17
N ASN A 28 -12.79 8.14 -0.59
CA ASN A 28 -12.88 7.95 -2.04
C ASN A 28 -12.26 9.13 -2.82
N GLU A 29 -11.57 10.04 -2.15
CA GLU A 29 -10.85 11.16 -2.78
C GLU A 29 -9.69 10.66 -3.65
N ILE A 30 -9.14 9.49 -3.34
CA ILE A 30 -8.15 8.82 -4.20
C ILE A 30 -8.84 8.37 -5.49
N ASN A 31 -8.27 8.74 -6.63
CA ASN A 31 -8.78 8.34 -7.95
C ASN A 31 -8.83 6.80 -8.05
N GLN A 32 -10.05 6.24 -8.12
CA GLN A 32 -10.27 4.79 -8.17
C GLN A 32 -9.63 4.15 -9.41
N GLU A 33 -9.58 4.85 -10.54
CA GLU A 33 -8.92 4.35 -11.76
C GLU A 33 -7.41 4.17 -11.54
N LEU A 34 -6.77 5.09 -10.81
CA LEU A 34 -5.36 4.98 -10.45
C LEU A 34 -5.11 3.72 -9.59
N VAL A 35 -5.97 3.50 -8.59
CA VAL A 35 -5.89 2.32 -7.72
C VAL A 35 -6.06 1.03 -8.52
N GLN A 36 -7.05 0.97 -9.42
CA GLN A 36 -7.28 -0.18 -10.29
C GLN A 36 -6.10 -0.45 -11.21
N ASN A 37 -5.48 0.59 -11.76
CA ASN A 37 -4.28 0.46 -12.60
C ASN A 37 -3.08 -0.10 -11.81
N ILE A 38 -2.91 0.32 -10.55
CA ILE A 38 -1.89 -0.22 -9.66
C ILE A 38 -2.17 -1.69 -9.36
N MET A 39 -3.40 -2.04 -8.96
CA MET A 39 -3.77 -3.44 -8.73
C MET A 39 -3.51 -4.30 -9.96
N LYS A 40 -3.84 -3.82 -11.16
CA LYS A 40 -3.60 -4.53 -12.42
C LYS A 40 -2.11 -4.80 -12.63
N LEU A 41 -1.25 -3.79 -12.39
CA LEU A 41 0.20 -3.97 -12.50
C LEU A 41 0.71 -5.05 -11.53
N PHE A 42 0.25 -5.06 -10.28
CA PHE A 42 0.64 -6.08 -9.31
C PHE A 42 0.11 -7.46 -9.69
N LYS A 43 -1.11 -7.58 -10.21
CA LYS A 43 -1.66 -8.86 -10.72
C LYS A 43 -0.80 -9.44 -11.84
N GLU A 44 -0.32 -8.59 -12.74
CA GLU A 44 0.48 -9.01 -13.89
C GLU A 44 1.92 -9.40 -13.50
N ILE A 45 2.54 -8.67 -12.57
CA ILE A 45 3.97 -8.83 -12.25
C ILE A 45 4.21 -9.71 -11.02
N CYS A 46 3.34 -9.61 -10.00
CA CYS A 46 3.45 -10.31 -8.72
C CYS A 46 2.09 -10.90 -8.32
N PRO A 47 1.59 -11.93 -9.03
CA PRO A 47 0.22 -12.44 -8.89
C PRO A 47 -0.12 -12.99 -7.50
N ASN A 48 0.90 -13.33 -6.70
CA ASN A 48 0.74 -13.81 -5.32
C ASN A 48 0.66 -12.67 -4.28
N THR A 49 0.60 -11.42 -4.73
CA THR A 49 0.47 -10.26 -3.84
C THR A 49 -0.76 -10.40 -2.95
N ILE A 50 -0.56 -10.13 -1.65
CA ILE A 50 -1.64 -10.04 -0.67
C ILE A 50 -2.21 -8.63 -0.73
N LEU A 51 -3.51 -8.50 -0.95
CA LEU A 51 -4.20 -7.22 -0.86
C LEU A 51 -4.65 -6.98 0.59
N VAL A 52 -4.34 -5.81 1.12
CA VAL A 52 -4.81 -5.33 2.41
C VAL A 52 -5.63 -4.07 2.21
N GLN A 53 -6.90 -4.10 2.61
CA GLN A 53 -7.75 -2.91 2.64
C GLN A 53 -7.83 -2.42 4.07
N ALA A 54 -7.49 -1.15 4.30
CA ALA A 54 -7.41 -0.59 5.64
C ALA A 54 -8.15 0.75 5.73
N ASP A 55 -8.96 0.87 6.78
CA ASP A 55 -9.66 2.10 7.17
C ASP A 55 -9.68 2.15 8.70
N PHE A 56 -8.74 2.91 9.29
CA PHE A 56 -8.34 2.92 10.71
C PHE A 56 -7.77 1.60 11.26
N LYS A 57 -8.28 0.49 10.76
CA LYS A 57 -7.88 -0.89 11.01
C LYS A 57 -7.98 -1.68 9.71
N ILE A 58 -7.36 -2.84 9.67
CA ILE A 58 -7.53 -3.79 8.57
C ILE A 58 -9.01 -4.17 8.46
N ARG A 59 -9.59 -3.95 7.28
CA ARG A 59 -10.97 -4.33 6.93
C ARG A 59 -11.00 -5.69 6.27
N GLN A 60 -10.01 -5.93 5.41
CA GLN A 60 -9.92 -7.16 4.64
C GLN A 60 -8.47 -7.45 4.28
N VAL A 61 -8.12 -8.72 4.34
CA VAL A 61 -6.89 -9.30 3.77
C VAL A 61 -7.33 -10.39 2.80
N SER A 62 -6.85 -10.34 1.57
CA SER A 62 -7.23 -11.33 0.55
C SER A 62 -6.14 -11.48 -0.50
N SER A 63 -6.27 -12.52 -1.33
CA SER A 63 -5.50 -12.60 -2.58
C SER A 63 -5.91 -11.44 -3.48
N LEU A 64 -4.92 -10.77 -4.08
CA LEU A 64 -5.19 -9.67 -5.01
C LEU A 64 -6.10 -10.09 -6.18
N ASN A 65 -6.06 -11.36 -6.58
CA ASN A 65 -6.83 -11.90 -7.71
C ASN A 65 -8.34 -11.99 -7.46
N GLU A 66 -8.76 -12.04 -6.20
CA GLU A 66 -10.16 -12.32 -5.81
C GLU A 66 -10.85 -11.11 -5.17
N ALA A 67 -10.20 -9.94 -5.20
CA ALA A 67 -10.58 -8.82 -4.36
C ALA A 67 -11.25 -7.68 -5.13
N ASP A 68 -12.40 -7.25 -4.62
CA ASP A 68 -13.04 -5.96 -4.89
C ASP A 68 -12.67 -4.96 -3.78
N ILE A 69 -12.52 -3.68 -4.13
CA ILE A 69 -12.25 -2.62 -3.15
C ILE A 69 -13.57 -2.05 -2.64
N THR A 70 -13.71 -1.98 -1.32
CA THR A 70 -14.80 -1.25 -0.65
C THR A 70 -14.24 -0.02 0.07
N TYR A 71 -14.75 1.16 -0.27
CA TYR A 71 -14.41 2.43 0.39
C TYR A 71 -15.36 2.74 1.53
N TYR A 72 -14.82 3.29 2.61
CA TYR A 72 -15.55 3.71 3.81
C TYR A 72 -15.35 5.22 4.00
N THR A 73 -16.34 5.95 4.50
CA THR A 73 -16.33 7.43 4.50
C THR A 73 -16.02 8.08 5.86
N HIS A 74 -15.70 7.34 6.93
CA HIS A 74 -15.67 7.89 8.30
C HIS A 74 -14.48 7.45 9.18
N GLY A 75 -13.45 6.80 8.65
CA GLY A 75 -12.32 6.39 9.48
C GLY A 75 -11.17 7.39 9.51
N LYS A 76 -10.36 7.26 10.56
CA LYS A 76 -9.09 7.98 10.72
C LYS A 76 -7.97 7.06 10.24
N SER A 77 -6.98 7.53 9.50
CA SER A 77 -5.89 6.64 9.06
C SER A 77 -4.93 6.30 10.21
N SER A 78 -4.77 5.00 10.48
CA SER A 78 -3.72 4.44 11.33
C SER A 78 -3.01 3.34 10.54
N TYR A 79 -1.77 3.63 10.15
CA TYR A 79 -0.94 2.72 9.36
C TYR A 79 -0.43 1.54 10.20
N THR A 80 -0.41 1.72 11.52
CA THR A 80 0.12 0.78 12.51
C THR A 80 -0.41 -0.63 12.34
N ASP A 81 -1.72 -0.80 12.17
CA ASP A 81 -2.34 -2.13 12.13
C ASP A 81 -1.85 -2.93 10.91
N VAL A 82 -1.72 -2.27 9.75
CA VAL A 82 -1.16 -2.87 8.52
C VAL A 82 0.31 -3.24 8.71
N LEU A 83 1.09 -2.36 9.34
CA LEU A 83 2.52 -2.58 9.57
C LEU A 83 2.76 -3.72 10.56
N GLU A 84 2.04 -3.75 11.68
CA GLU A 84 2.13 -4.83 12.67
C GLU A 84 1.67 -6.18 12.08
N TRP A 85 0.61 -6.17 11.28
CA TRP A 85 0.17 -7.36 10.55
C TRP A 85 1.24 -7.85 9.59
N ALA A 86 1.87 -6.94 8.84
CA ALA A 86 2.89 -7.30 7.88
C ALA A 86 4.13 -7.94 8.53
N GLU A 87 4.53 -7.44 9.70
CA GLU A 87 5.60 -8.05 10.48
C GLU A 87 5.21 -9.45 10.98
N LYS A 88 3.98 -9.64 11.48
CA LYS A 88 3.49 -10.97 11.93
C LYS A 88 3.43 -11.98 10.78
N GLU A 89 3.09 -11.52 9.59
CA GLU A 89 2.99 -12.34 8.39
C GLU A 89 4.33 -12.45 7.64
N GLU A 90 5.43 -11.90 8.17
CA GLU A 90 6.74 -11.94 7.52
C GLU A 90 6.69 -11.41 6.07
N ILE A 91 5.98 -10.30 5.88
CA ILE A 91 5.92 -9.61 4.58
C ILE A 91 7.28 -8.94 4.33
N ASP A 92 7.89 -9.21 3.19
CA ASP A 92 9.18 -8.60 2.85
C ASP A 92 9.04 -7.16 2.37
N SER A 93 7.92 -6.83 1.69
CA SER A 93 7.72 -5.52 1.07
C SER A 93 6.25 -5.11 1.09
N ILE A 94 6.01 -3.90 1.59
CA ILE A 94 4.68 -3.30 1.67
C ILE A 94 4.63 -2.12 0.71
N PHE A 95 3.67 -2.14 -0.21
CA PHE A 95 3.33 -0.99 -1.04
C PHE A 95 1.99 -0.43 -0.55
N TYR A 96 2.00 0.78 0.01
CA TYR A 96 0.84 1.36 0.65
C TYR A 96 0.33 2.57 -0.14
N VAL A 97 -0.83 2.45 -0.78
CA VAL A 97 -1.57 3.57 -1.38
C VAL A 97 -2.25 4.38 -0.29
N THR A 98 -1.76 5.60 -0.01
CA THR A 98 -2.30 6.50 1.02
C THR A 98 -1.81 7.94 0.79
N ASP A 99 -2.51 8.90 1.39
CA ASP A 99 -2.14 10.32 1.45
C ASP A 99 -1.08 10.63 2.54
N VAL A 100 -0.75 9.66 3.40
CA VAL A 100 0.24 9.77 4.49
C VAL A 100 -0.12 10.89 5.50
N THR A 101 -1.40 11.11 5.79
CA THR A 101 -1.87 12.11 6.78
C THR A 101 -2.10 11.55 8.20
N GLY A 102 -1.81 10.27 8.44
CA GLY A 102 -2.05 9.56 9.70
C GLY A 102 -0.93 9.63 10.75
N TYR A 103 -1.25 9.19 11.97
CA TYR A 103 -0.32 9.14 13.11
C TYR A 103 0.53 7.87 13.10
N PHE A 104 1.80 8.00 13.47
CA PHE A 104 2.75 6.89 13.62
C PHE A 104 3.13 6.75 15.10
N TYR A 105 3.11 5.53 15.64
CA TYR A 105 3.65 5.29 16.98
C TYR A 105 5.18 5.30 16.93
N GLU A 106 5.80 6.03 17.86
CA GLU A 106 7.25 6.29 17.89
C GLU A 106 8.13 5.02 18.09
N ASN A 107 7.55 3.85 18.37
CA ASN A 107 8.27 2.61 18.72
C ASN A 107 7.95 1.41 17.80
N LEU A 108 7.46 1.63 16.58
CA LEU A 108 7.27 0.54 15.62
C LEU A 108 8.63 0.09 15.04
N THR A 109 9.00 -1.16 15.29
CA THR A 109 10.10 -1.82 14.56
C THR A 109 9.52 -2.44 13.31
N ILE A 110 10.00 -2.02 12.14
CA ILE A 110 9.50 -2.45 10.84
C ILE A 110 10.67 -3.04 10.08
N GLN A 111 10.65 -4.35 9.84
CA GLN A 111 11.63 -5.06 9.04
C GLN A 111 11.27 -5.03 7.56
N SER A 112 9.97 -4.94 7.25
CA SER A 112 9.44 -4.85 5.89
C SER A 112 10.00 -3.63 5.14
N GLU A 113 10.32 -3.78 3.85
CA GLU A 113 10.58 -2.62 2.98
C GLU A 113 9.26 -1.89 2.69
N VAL A 114 9.11 -0.65 3.18
CA VAL A 114 7.87 0.12 2.99
C VAL A 114 7.99 1.14 1.86
N PHE A 115 7.04 1.09 0.93
CA PHE A 115 6.87 2.02 -0.18
C PHE A 115 5.52 2.72 -0.08
N TRP A 116 5.54 4.03 0.13
CA TRP A 116 4.33 4.85 0.22
C TRP A 116 3.96 5.35 -1.17
N LEU A 117 2.88 4.82 -1.75
CA LEU A 117 2.36 5.22 -3.05
C LEU A 117 1.39 6.39 -2.86
N VAL A 118 1.89 7.61 -3.02
CA VAL A 118 1.15 8.84 -2.71
C VAL A 118 0.42 9.38 -3.94
N PRO A 119 -0.92 9.43 -3.95
CA PRO A 119 -1.75 9.85 -5.09
C PRO A 119 -1.93 11.37 -5.23
N ASP A 120 -1.15 12.17 -4.50
CA ASP A 120 -1.22 13.63 -4.49
C ASP A 120 0.04 14.26 -5.14
N GLU A 121 -0.07 15.50 -5.63
CA GLU A 121 1.04 16.29 -6.13
C GLU A 121 2.07 16.57 -5.04
N PHE A 122 1.56 16.81 -3.82
CA PHE A 122 2.37 16.98 -2.62
C PHE A 122 2.67 15.64 -1.96
N VAL A 123 3.95 15.33 -1.80
CA VAL A 123 4.39 14.14 -1.08
C VAL A 123 4.87 14.58 0.31
N PRO A 124 4.09 14.31 1.38
CA PRO A 124 4.52 14.62 2.73
C PRO A 124 5.76 13.81 3.11
N LYS A 125 6.47 14.27 4.14
CA LYS A 125 7.63 13.56 4.66
C LYS A 125 7.16 12.27 5.36
N VAL A 126 7.48 11.14 4.76
CA VAL A 126 7.26 9.82 5.37
C VAL A 126 8.25 9.59 6.51
N PRO A 127 7.84 8.91 7.60
CA PRO A 127 8.71 8.65 8.74
C PRO A 127 9.82 7.63 8.45
N PHE A 128 9.56 6.69 7.55
CA PHE A 128 10.48 5.64 7.13
C PHE A 128 10.07 5.12 5.74
N GLY A 129 10.87 4.22 5.16
CA GLY A 129 10.63 3.69 3.84
C GLY A 129 10.86 4.73 2.74
N LYS A 130 10.21 4.54 1.59
CA LYS A 130 10.36 5.40 0.42
C LYS A 130 9.00 5.89 -0.07
N ALA A 131 8.84 7.20 -0.22
CA ALA A 131 7.65 7.77 -0.84
C ALA A 131 7.79 7.79 -2.36
N ILE A 132 6.71 7.44 -3.06
CA ILE A 132 6.62 7.39 -4.52
C ILE A 132 5.36 8.11 -4.91
N ARG A 133 5.52 9.20 -5.65
CA ARG A 133 4.39 9.92 -6.23
C ARG A 133 3.81 9.12 -7.39
N ILE A 134 2.50 8.86 -7.33
CA ILE A 134 1.75 8.08 -8.33
C ILE A 134 0.69 8.90 -9.08
N ALA A 135 0.56 10.19 -8.75
CA ALA A 135 -0.13 11.20 -9.59
C ALA A 135 0.76 11.67 -10.76
#